data_AF-M4BFL6-F1
#
_entry.id   AF-M4BFL6-F1
#
_cell.length_a   1.000
_cell.length_b   1.000
_cell.length_c   1.000
_cell.angle_alpha   90.00
_cell.angle_beta   90.00
_cell.angle_gamma   90.00
#
_symmetry.space_group_name_H-M   'P 1'
#
loop_
_entity.id
_entity.type
_entity.pdbx_description
1 polymer ?
#
loop_
_entity_poly.entity_id
_entity_poly.type
_entity_poly.pdbx_seq_one_letter_code
_entity_poly.pdbx_strand_id
1 'polypeptide(L)'
;MTATGASKPVEDDEAEAACPKLPLKPQVVRIEVLGDEKVGKTSLICSLVSRHFSEKVPSVLLNVQIPAEESDENVVISITDTSSRVSDLMRVTHAVKHSDAILLVYDLTRPETFQRLRRWLNFIAKNKEIPVVLVANKVDINAVTPTSDGTYASQVRHLVNTYPFVVSEVECSAKNFTQVAQAFFLAQKAVIYPVAPLYNEKKRQLQPKCLKAIKRIFRLYNRDRSGILSREELNEYQYDCFGVRLVSTEIDTLMEYLLSEVPSGVAPDRSGLLVDGFIYLWWLFIDRNRPESGWQVLRSLGYNNELHLEIPPERLQLPPHDEDQSAQLTPSAVEFLTHLFRQFDANKDNNIAESEIEAIFSICEEESAPWTTCSAIPSPLLFERTVVDGKPTLSLAAWLACWSFVAQENPPKLLETLFYLGYNDKLFPAIDFVRKRSATRHAAKIERDVISCYIFGSPSSGKEHFVRTFAGYKDASCADDEQSIIRSIGAVPDQDTTKYLFITEALSDDEIESNADVLLLVLNPEDEPSKVFVEELDKKLPDSIPRVVISYKPKVCKKDVEDSEKGTTDSSALVPDEPSDFAIDALLKQYSTSLKCFEPHCVKGEAARVLVATALRPYVSYAVF
;
A
#
# COMPACT_ATOMS: atom_id res chain seq x y z
N MET A 1 -64.13 33.84 16.71
CA MET A 1 -64.04 32.88 15.59
C MET A 1 -62.83 33.25 14.74
N THR A 2 -61.96 32.26 14.50
CA THR A 2 -60.97 32.11 13.41
C THR A 2 -59.92 33.22 13.18
N ALA A 3 -58.65 32.96 12.92
CA ALA A 3 -57.75 31.81 13.00
C ALA A 3 -56.33 32.40 12.79
N THR A 4 -55.35 31.99 13.58
CA THR A 4 -53.94 32.40 13.49
C THR A 4 -53.17 31.46 12.56
N GLY A 5 -52.53 32.01 11.52
CA GLY A 5 -51.55 31.31 10.69
C GLY A 5 -50.13 31.77 11.03
N ALA A 6 -49.31 30.88 11.57
CA ALA A 6 -47.88 31.07 11.75
C ALA A 6 -47.12 30.26 10.69
N SER A 7 -46.18 30.93 10.05
CA SER A 7 -45.23 30.46 9.04
C SER A 7 -44.32 29.34 9.55
N LYS A 8 -44.19 28.25 8.78
CA LYS A 8 -43.15 27.23 8.94
C LYS A 8 -41.82 27.72 8.31
N PRO A 9 -40.66 27.38 8.87
CA PRO A 9 -39.38 27.53 8.20
C PRO A 9 -39.15 26.39 7.20
N VAL A 10 -38.40 26.68 6.15
CA VAL A 10 -37.88 25.73 5.17
C VAL A 10 -36.62 25.12 5.78
N GLU A 11 -36.62 23.80 6.00
CA GLU A 11 -35.42 23.03 6.31
C GLU A 11 -34.79 22.60 4.99
N ASP A 12 -33.55 23.04 4.77
CA ASP A 12 -32.67 22.60 3.69
C ASP A 12 -32.20 21.17 3.98
N ASP A 13 -32.91 20.17 3.47
CA ASP A 13 -32.41 18.80 3.34
C ASP A 13 -31.56 18.69 2.06
N GLU A 14 -30.35 19.25 2.08
CA GLU A 14 -29.29 18.77 1.19
C GLU A 14 -28.80 17.41 1.72
N ALA A 15 -29.49 16.36 1.28
CA ALA A 15 -29.01 15.00 1.39
C ALA A 15 -27.70 14.88 0.60
N GLU A 16 -26.58 15.02 1.31
CA GLU A 16 -25.24 14.64 0.87
C GLU A 16 -25.35 13.22 0.27
N ALA A 17 -25.25 13.12 -1.05
CA ALA A 17 -25.39 11.86 -1.76
C ALA A 17 -24.30 10.90 -1.26
N ALA A 18 -24.69 9.99 -0.36
CA ALA A 18 -23.80 8.98 0.17
C ALA A 18 -23.30 8.12 -0.99
N CYS A 19 -22.03 8.33 -1.37
CA CYS A 19 -21.30 7.49 -2.30
C CYS A 19 -21.47 6.02 -1.87
N PRO A 20 -21.69 5.06 -2.79
CA PRO A 20 -21.90 3.67 -2.42
C PRO A 20 -20.64 3.14 -1.73
N LYS A 21 -20.69 3.03 -0.39
CA LYS A 21 -19.63 2.40 0.40
C LYS A 21 -19.41 1.00 -0.17
N LEU A 22 -18.21 0.70 -0.65
CA LEU A 22 -17.86 -0.64 -1.11
C LEU A 22 -18.22 -1.65 0.01
N PRO A 23 -18.88 -2.76 -0.31
CA PRO A 23 -19.33 -3.70 0.70
C PRO A 23 -18.13 -4.49 1.26
N LEU A 24 -17.52 -3.96 2.33
CA LEU A 24 -16.41 -4.59 3.08
C LEU A 24 -16.83 -5.89 3.80
N LYS A 25 -18.13 -6.18 3.84
CA LYS A 25 -18.71 -7.43 4.33
C LYS A 25 -19.63 -8.05 3.26
N PRO A 26 -19.76 -9.39 3.22
CA PRO A 26 -20.68 -10.05 2.31
C PRO A 26 -22.11 -9.53 2.47
N GLN A 27 -22.77 -9.21 1.36
CA GLN A 27 -24.17 -8.75 1.34
C GLN A 27 -25.18 -9.91 1.28
N VAL A 28 -24.70 -11.10 0.89
CA VAL A 28 -25.48 -12.34 0.87
C VAL A 28 -24.60 -13.45 1.43
N VAL A 29 -25.14 -14.26 2.35
CA VAL A 29 -24.51 -15.51 2.83
C VAL A 29 -25.33 -16.69 2.32
N ARG A 30 -24.69 -17.58 1.55
CA ARG A 30 -25.31 -18.79 1.02
C ARG A 30 -24.96 -19.98 1.90
N ILE A 31 -25.94 -20.49 2.64
CA ILE A 31 -25.81 -21.63 3.54
C ILE A 31 -26.41 -22.87 2.88
N GLU A 32 -25.61 -23.91 2.69
CA GLU A 32 -26.05 -25.18 2.16
C GLU A 32 -26.27 -26.20 3.29
N VAL A 33 -27.43 -26.87 3.31
CA VAL A 33 -27.71 -27.91 4.31
C VAL A 33 -27.44 -29.28 3.70
N LEU A 34 -26.40 -29.98 4.18
CA LEU A 34 -25.96 -31.30 3.74
C LEU A 34 -26.20 -32.38 4.79
N GLY A 35 -26.29 -33.63 4.35
CA GLY A 35 -26.41 -34.78 5.24
C GLY A 35 -27.21 -35.94 4.64
N ASP A 36 -27.18 -37.08 5.32
CA ASP A 36 -27.84 -38.31 4.88
C ASP A 36 -29.37 -38.18 4.82
N GLU A 37 -30.03 -39.18 4.23
CA GLU A 37 -31.50 -39.19 4.15
C GLU A 37 -32.13 -39.28 5.55
N LYS A 38 -33.24 -38.55 5.75
CA LYS A 38 -34.05 -38.56 7.00
C LYS A 38 -33.33 -38.07 8.27
N VAL A 39 -32.22 -37.36 8.14
CA VAL A 39 -31.53 -36.70 9.28
C VAL A 39 -32.23 -35.44 9.78
N GLY A 40 -33.20 -34.91 9.02
CA GLY A 40 -34.02 -33.76 9.41
C GLY A 40 -33.59 -32.40 8.85
N LYS A 41 -32.90 -32.37 7.70
CA LYS A 41 -32.47 -31.13 7.01
C LYS A 41 -33.64 -30.18 6.74
N THR A 42 -34.64 -30.64 5.99
CA THR A 42 -35.84 -29.86 5.66
C THR A 42 -36.60 -29.43 6.92
N SER A 43 -36.68 -30.30 7.94
CA SER A 43 -37.31 -29.96 9.22
C SER A 43 -36.59 -28.86 9.97
N LEU A 44 -35.24 -28.81 9.95
CA LEU A 44 -34.47 -27.73 10.55
C LEU A 44 -34.74 -26.40 9.84
N ILE A 45 -34.75 -26.40 8.50
CA ILE A 45 -35.03 -25.20 7.70
C ILE A 45 -36.47 -24.71 7.93
N CYS A 46 -37.46 -25.60 7.86
CA CYS A 46 -38.85 -25.25 8.18
C CYS A 46 -38.96 -24.63 9.57
N SER A 47 -38.34 -25.26 10.57
CA SER A 47 -38.45 -24.81 11.96
C SER A 47 -37.81 -23.44 12.16
N LEU A 48 -36.72 -23.13 11.44
CA LEU A 48 -36.11 -21.79 11.43
C LEU A 48 -37.08 -20.73 10.92
N VAL A 49 -37.77 -20.98 9.80
CA VAL A 49 -38.64 -20.00 9.14
C VAL A 49 -39.99 -19.88 9.84
N SER A 50 -40.67 -21.00 10.13
CA SER A 50 -42.03 -21.00 10.67
C SER A 50 -42.09 -20.88 12.18
N ARG A 51 -40.96 -21.09 12.88
CA ARG A 51 -40.88 -21.30 14.34
C ARG A 51 -41.80 -22.41 14.88
N HIS A 52 -42.30 -23.29 14.00
CA HIS A 52 -43.21 -24.38 14.32
C HIS A 52 -42.80 -25.66 13.62
N PHE A 53 -42.76 -26.77 14.35
CA PHE A 53 -42.47 -28.08 13.78
C PHE A 53 -43.67 -28.63 13.00
N SER A 54 -43.43 -29.09 11.77
CA SER A 54 -44.42 -29.81 10.96
C SER A 54 -43.99 -31.26 10.78
N GLU A 55 -44.92 -32.19 11.02
CA GLU A 55 -44.72 -33.61 10.75
C GLU A 55 -44.68 -33.93 9.25
N LYS A 56 -45.29 -33.07 8.42
CA LYS A 56 -45.31 -33.18 6.97
C LYS A 56 -44.47 -32.06 6.37
N VAL A 57 -43.26 -32.42 5.95
CA VAL A 57 -42.35 -31.55 5.20
C VAL A 57 -42.14 -32.10 3.78
N PRO A 58 -41.95 -31.24 2.77
CA PRO A 58 -41.59 -31.69 1.44
C PRO A 58 -40.22 -32.40 1.45
N SER A 59 -39.88 -33.10 0.37
CA SER A 59 -38.63 -33.86 0.31
C SER A 59 -37.37 -32.98 0.18
N VAL A 60 -37.51 -31.79 -0.40
CA VAL A 60 -36.46 -30.78 -0.56
C VAL A 60 -37.13 -29.40 -0.59
N LEU A 61 -36.59 -28.43 0.16
CA LEU A 61 -36.97 -27.01 0.05
C LEU A 61 -35.93 -26.22 -0.76
N LEU A 62 -36.37 -25.62 -1.86
CA LEU A 62 -35.48 -24.79 -2.68
C LEU A 62 -35.63 -23.32 -2.32
N ASN A 63 -34.49 -22.63 -2.19
CA ASN A 63 -34.35 -21.18 -2.15
C ASN A 63 -35.14 -20.49 -1.02
N VAL A 64 -34.83 -20.83 0.23
CA VAL A 64 -35.33 -20.08 1.39
C VAL A 64 -34.45 -18.84 1.56
N GLN A 65 -35.04 -17.65 1.58
CA GLN A 65 -34.31 -16.39 1.80
C GLN A 65 -34.83 -15.71 3.06
N ILE A 66 -33.92 -15.33 3.95
CA ILE A 66 -34.20 -14.48 5.11
C ILE A 66 -33.72 -13.06 4.75
N PRO A 67 -34.62 -12.06 4.76
CA PRO A 67 -34.27 -10.67 4.46
C PRO A 67 -33.21 -10.12 5.41
N ALA A 68 -32.43 -9.14 4.95
CA ALA A 68 -31.37 -8.51 5.74
C ALA A 68 -31.90 -7.86 7.03
N GLU A 69 -33.10 -7.26 6.99
CA GLU A 69 -33.75 -6.60 8.12
C GLU A 69 -34.07 -7.55 9.30
N GLU A 70 -34.21 -8.84 9.02
CA GLU A 70 -34.47 -9.86 10.03
C GLU A 70 -33.19 -10.50 10.57
N SER A 71 -32.02 -10.13 10.03
CA SER A 71 -30.72 -10.64 10.44
C SER A 71 -29.98 -9.64 11.34
N ASP A 72 -29.35 -10.12 12.41
CA ASP A 72 -28.59 -9.28 13.34
C ASP A 72 -27.42 -8.54 12.67
N GLU A 73 -26.94 -9.07 11.55
CA GLU A 73 -25.79 -8.56 10.79
C GLU A 73 -26.18 -7.73 9.56
N ASN A 74 -27.47 -7.50 9.30
CA ASN A 74 -27.97 -6.83 8.09
C ASN A 74 -27.45 -7.46 6.78
N VAL A 75 -27.52 -8.79 6.66
CA VAL A 75 -27.07 -9.57 5.50
C VAL A 75 -28.17 -10.54 5.06
N VAL A 76 -28.41 -10.67 3.75
CA VAL A 76 -29.40 -11.63 3.23
C VAL A 76 -28.87 -13.06 3.41
N ILE A 77 -29.65 -13.94 4.03
CA ILE A 77 -29.27 -15.34 4.21
C ILE A 77 -30.05 -16.19 3.20
N SER A 78 -29.35 -16.87 2.30
CA SER A 78 -29.93 -17.80 1.33
C SER A 78 -29.63 -19.23 1.77
N ILE A 79 -30.67 -19.97 2.11
CA ILE A 79 -30.59 -21.36 2.57
C ILE A 79 -31.09 -22.30 1.47
N THR A 80 -30.27 -23.29 1.15
CA THR A 80 -30.59 -24.34 0.18
C THR A 80 -30.64 -25.69 0.89
N ASP A 81 -31.72 -26.45 0.68
CA ASP A 81 -31.85 -27.83 1.11
C ASP A 81 -31.32 -28.77 0.02
N THR A 82 -30.43 -29.70 0.36
CA THR A 82 -29.97 -30.72 -0.59
C THR A 82 -30.75 -32.02 -0.51
N SER A 83 -31.00 -32.59 -1.69
CA SER A 83 -31.40 -33.98 -1.82
C SER A 83 -30.23 -34.92 -1.44
N SER A 84 -30.54 -35.95 -0.65
CA SER A 84 -29.58 -37.03 -0.33
C SER A 84 -29.52 -38.13 -1.40
N ARG A 85 -30.21 -37.97 -2.54
CA ARG A 85 -30.25 -39.00 -3.59
C ARG A 85 -28.97 -39.00 -4.42
N VAL A 86 -28.46 -40.19 -4.74
CA VAL A 86 -27.25 -40.37 -5.56
C VAL A 86 -27.40 -39.75 -6.96
N SER A 87 -28.61 -39.73 -7.50
CA SER A 87 -28.94 -39.09 -8.79
C SER A 87 -28.73 -37.58 -8.80
N ASP A 88 -28.79 -36.92 -7.63
CA ASP A 88 -28.68 -35.46 -7.51
C ASP A 88 -27.24 -35.00 -7.19
N LEU A 89 -26.25 -35.91 -7.23
CA LEU A 89 -24.86 -35.60 -6.85
C LEU A 89 -24.26 -34.42 -7.63
N MET A 90 -24.59 -34.27 -8.92
CA MET A 90 -24.14 -33.11 -9.71
C MET A 90 -24.70 -31.79 -9.17
N ARG A 91 -25.98 -31.79 -8.74
CA ARG A 91 -26.63 -30.61 -8.15
C ARG A 91 -26.02 -30.27 -6.80
N VAL A 92 -25.79 -31.27 -5.95
CA VAL A 92 -25.10 -31.09 -4.67
C VAL A 92 -23.70 -30.54 -4.86
N THR A 93 -22.95 -31.05 -5.85
CA THR A 93 -21.60 -30.54 -6.19
C THR A 93 -21.66 -29.09 -6.64
N HIS A 94 -22.62 -28.74 -7.49
CA HIS A 94 -22.82 -27.36 -7.93
C HIS A 94 -23.19 -26.44 -6.76
N ALA A 95 -24.09 -26.89 -5.87
CA ALA A 95 -24.52 -26.15 -4.70
C ALA A 95 -23.36 -25.85 -3.75
N VAL A 96 -22.55 -26.87 -3.41
CA VAL A 96 -21.35 -26.73 -2.57
C VAL A 96 -20.35 -25.72 -3.15
N LYS A 97 -20.12 -25.73 -4.47
CA LYS A 97 -19.21 -24.77 -5.11
C LYS A 97 -19.66 -23.32 -4.99
N HIS A 98 -20.98 -23.08 -4.98
CA HIS A 98 -21.58 -21.74 -4.93
C HIS A 98 -22.03 -21.33 -3.52
N SER A 99 -21.84 -22.18 -2.52
CA SER A 99 -22.12 -21.90 -1.12
C SER A 99 -20.94 -21.23 -0.42
N ASP A 100 -21.25 -20.47 0.63
CA ASP A 100 -20.29 -19.75 1.47
C ASP A 100 -20.09 -20.48 2.81
N ALA A 101 -21.11 -21.19 3.30
CA ALA A 101 -21.04 -22.08 4.46
C ALA A 101 -21.88 -23.35 4.25
N ILE A 102 -21.54 -24.39 5.01
CA ILE A 102 -22.28 -25.66 5.00
C ILE A 102 -22.73 -26.02 6.42
N LEU A 103 -24.00 -26.41 6.56
CA LEU A 103 -24.52 -27.11 7.72
C LEU A 103 -24.55 -28.61 7.43
N LEU A 104 -23.67 -29.37 8.07
CA LEU A 104 -23.60 -30.82 7.89
C LEU A 104 -24.37 -31.51 9.02
N VAL A 105 -25.55 -32.01 8.69
CA VAL A 105 -26.52 -32.56 9.64
C VAL A 105 -26.39 -34.09 9.74
N TYR A 106 -26.31 -34.58 10.97
CA TYR A 106 -26.39 -36.01 11.29
C TYR A 106 -27.43 -36.28 12.38
N ASP A 107 -27.79 -37.54 12.56
CA ASP A 107 -28.89 -37.96 13.42
C ASP A 107 -28.36 -38.72 14.64
N LEU A 108 -28.59 -38.19 15.84
CA LEU A 108 -28.13 -38.78 17.10
C LEU A 108 -28.76 -40.16 17.38
N THR A 109 -29.94 -40.44 16.80
CA THR A 109 -30.61 -41.75 16.96
C THR A 109 -30.02 -42.82 16.03
N ARG A 110 -29.22 -42.44 15.03
CA ARG A 110 -28.68 -43.34 14.00
C ARG A 110 -27.16 -43.20 13.87
N PRO A 111 -26.37 -44.05 14.55
CA PRO A 111 -24.90 -44.00 14.54
C PRO A 111 -24.26 -44.10 13.14
N GLU A 112 -24.91 -44.78 12.18
CA GLU A 112 -24.42 -44.88 10.80
C GLU A 112 -24.27 -43.50 10.13
N THR A 113 -25.14 -42.54 10.46
CA THR A 113 -25.11 -41.20 9.87
C THR A 113 -23.88 -40.42 10.32
N PHE A 114 -23.44 -40.66 11.56
CA PHE A 114 -22.20 -40.09 12.09
C PHE A 114 -20.97 -40.67 11.40
N GLN A 115 -20.91 -42.00 11.21
CA GLN A 115 -19.77 -42.65 10.53
C GLN A 115 -19.58 -42.15 9.10
N ARG A 116 -20.67 -41.80 8.41
CA ARG A 116 -20.65 -41.26 7.04
C ARG A 116 -20.28 -39.78 6.95
N LEU A 117 -20.17 -39.05 8.07
CA LEU A 117 -19.70 -37.65 8.07
C LEU A 117 -18.32 -37.52 7.40
N ARG A 118 -17.41 -38.46 7.64
CA ARG A 118 -16.08 -38.46 7.00
C ARG A 118 -16.15 -38.43 5.47
N ARG A 119 -17.13 -39.12 4.89
CA ARG A 119 -17.34 -39.11 3.43
C ARG A 119 -17.79 -37.74 2.95
N TRP A 120 -18.71 -37.09 3.67
CA TRP A 120 -19.17 -35.74 3.36
C TRP A 120 -18.07 -34.70 3.53
N LEU A 121 -17.29 -34.76 4.62
CA LEU A 121 -16.16 -33.87 4.86
C LEU A 121 -15.08 -34.01 3.78
N ASN A 122 -14.72 -35.24 3.38
CA ASN A 122 -13.81 -35.47 2.25
C ASN A 122 -14.37 -34.94 0.92
N PHE A 123 -15.69 -35.04 0.70
CA PHE A 123 -16.34 -34.48 -0.48
C PHE A 123 -16.27 -32.95 -0.50
N ILE A 124 -16.48 -32.29 0.63
CA ILE A 124 -16.37 -30.83 0.76
C ILE A 124 -14.93 -30.40 0.50
N ALA A 125 -13.95 -31.01 1.18
CA ALA A 125 -12.53 -30.73 1.03
C ALA A 125 -12.04 -30.85 -0.43
N LYS A 126 -12.58 -31.82 -1.20
CA LYS A 126 -12.23 -32.02 -2.60
C LYS A 126 -12.80 -30.95 -3.55
N ASN A 127 -13.91 -30.29 -3.17
CA ASN A 127 -14.61 -29.35 -4.05
C ASN A 127 -14.31 -27.88 -3.71
N LYS A 128 -14.48 -27.49 -2.44
CA LYS A 128 -14.27 -26.13 -1.94
C LYS A 128 -14.17 -26.19 -0.41
N GLU A 129 -13.03 -25.76 0.14
CA GLU A 129 -12.88 -25.63 1.59
C GLU A 129 -13.60 -24.35 2.06
N ILE A 130 -14.80 -24.53 2.59
CA ILE A 130 -15.64 -23.47 3.19
C ILE A 130 -16.01 -23.86 4.62
N PRO A 131 -16.35 -22.90 5.49
CA PRO A 131 -16.73 -23.18 6.87
C PRO A 131 -17.90 -24.17 6.96
N VAL A 132 -17.70 -25.22 7.77
CA VAL A 132 -18.69 -26.27 8.05
C VAL A 132 -19.09 -26.23 9.52
N VAL A 133 -20.38 -26.17 9.79
CA VAL A 133 -20.96 -26.37 11.13
C VAL A 133 -21.57 -27.77 11.19
N LEU A 134 -21.09 -28.60 12.12
CA LEU A 134 -21.65 -29.92 12.38
C LEU A 134 -22.93 -29.77 13.22
N VAL A 135 -24.01 -30.39 12.77
CA VAL A 135 -25.31 -30.32 13.46
C VAL A 135 -25.75 -31.72 13.86
N ALA A 136 -25.74 -31.98 15.16
CA ALA A 136 -26.24 -33.22 15.76
C ALA A 136 -27.74 -33.08 16.03
N ASN A 137 -28.58 -33.60 15.14
CA ASN A 137 -30.03 -33.40 15.23
C ASN A 137 -30.75 -34.53 15.99
N LYS A 138 -31.97 -34.23 16.45
CA LYS A 138 -32.88 -35.13 17.21
C LYS A 138 -32.46 -35.40 18.65
N VAL A 139 -31.86 -34.41 19.32
CA VAL A 139 -31.50 -34.51 20.74
C VAL A 139 -32.72 -34.73 21.65
N ASP A 140 -33.93 -34.43 21.17
CA ASP A 140 -35.19 -34.67 21.89
C ASP A 140 -35.57 -36.15 22.02
N ILE A 141 -34.95 -37.03 21.23
CA ILE A 141 -35.17 -38.46 21.25
C ILE A 141 -33.95 -39.08 21.95
N ASN A 142 -34.14 -39.68 23.13
CA ASN A 142 -33.08 -40.24 23.98
C ASN A 142 -31.92 -40.85 23.15
N ALA A 143 -30.79 -40.13 23.14
CA ALA A 143 -29.60 -40.53 22.39
C ALA A 143 -29.04 -41.83 22.96
N VAL A 144 -28.70 -42.77 22.08
CA VAL A 144 -28.00 -44.01 22.46
C VAL A 144 -26.60 -43.63 22.96
N THR A 145 -26.32 -43.97 24.23
CA THR A 145 -25.00 -43.91 24.88
C THR A 145 -23.96 -44.84 24.20
N PRO A 146 -22.65 -44.60 24.40
CA PRO A 146 -21.58 -44.65 23.39
C PRO A 146 -21.31 -46.01 22.75
N THR A 147 -20.78 -45.98 21.52
CA THR A 147 -20.15 -47.13 20.87
C THR A 147 -18.81 -47.49 21.54
N SER A 148 -18.29 -48.69 21.23
CA SER A 148 -17.04 -49.27 21.76
C SER A 148 -15.76 -48.42 21.61
N ASP A 149 -15.80 -47.34 20.83
CA ASP A 149 -14.63 -46.57 20.36
C ASP A 149 -14.45 -45.22 21.10
N GLY A 150 -15.13 -45.02 22.23
CA GLY A 150 -15.07 -43.80 23.04
C GLY A 150 -16.31 -42.91 22.95
N THR A 151 -16.36 -41.84 23.74
CA THR A 151 -17.49 -40.91 23.78
C THR A 151 -17.66 -40.17 22.44
N TYR A 152 -18.91 -39.86 22.06
CA TYR A 152 -19.20 -39.06 20.84
C TYR A 152 -18.35 -37.78 20.79
N ALA A 153 -18.18 -37.11 21.93
CA ALA A 153 -17.34 -35.92 22.07
C ALA A 153 -15.87 -36.13 21.65
N SER A 154 -15.26 -37.29 21.95
CA SER A 154 -13.88 -37.55 21.53
C SER A 154 -13.76 -37.80 20.03
N GLN A 155 -14.78 -38.43 19.44
CA GLN A 155 -14.82 -38.68 17.99
C GLN A 155 -15.04 -37.39 17.20
N VAL A 156 -15.90 -36.49 17.68
CA VAL A 156 -16.09 -35.17 17.04
C VAL A 156 -14.84 -34.32 17.14
N ARG A 157 -14.18 -34.25 18.31
CA ARG A 157 -12.88 -33.58 18.44
C ARG A 157 -11.85 -34.09 17.44
N HIS A 158 -11.83 -35.40 17.20
CA HIS A 158 -10.95 -35.97 16.19
C HIS A 158 -11.31 -35.51 14.77
N LEU A 159 -12.61 -35.39 14.44
CA LEU A 159 -13.04 -34.84 13.14
C LEU A 159 -12.64 -33.37 12.99
N VAL A 160 -12.88 -32.54 14.00
CA VAL A 160 -12.51 -31.11 13.99
C VAL A 160 -11.00 -30.94 13.79
N ASN A 161 -10.18 -31.69 14.53
CA ASN A 161 -8.72 -31.66 14.37
C ASN A 161 -8.24 -32.15 12.98
N THR A 162 -9.02 -33.04 12.34
CA THR A 162 -8.69 -33.59 11.02
C THR A 162 -9.07 -32.64 9.89
N TYR A 163 -10.17 -31.89 10.06
CA TYR A 163 -10.76 -31.01 9.06
C TYR A 163 -10.86 -29.57 9.60
N PRO A 164 -9.82 -28.73 9.40
CA PRO A 164 -9.77 -27.38 9.97
C PRO A 164 -10.88 -26.42 9.52
N PHE A 165 -11.56 -26.72 8.40
CA PHE A 165 -12.72 -25.95 7.95
C PHE A 165 -13.99 -26.26 8.75
N VAL A 166 -13.97 -27.23 9.66
CA VAL A 166 -15.06 -27.47 10.61
C VAL A 166 -14.94 -26.49 11.77
N VAL A 167 -15.83 -25.50 11.82
CA VAL A 167 -15.72 -24.37 12.75
C VAL A 167 -16.42 -24.59 14.08
N SER A 168 -17.49 -25.38 14.10
CA SER A 168 -18.28 -25.62 15.32
C SER A 168 -19.12 -26.89 15.22
N GLU A 169 -19.50 -27.41 16.38
CA GLU A 169 -20.54 -28.42 16.55
C GLU A 169 -21.72 -27.83 17.34
N VAL A 170 -22.95 -28.20 16.98
CA VAL A 170 -24.19 -27.80 17.67
C VAL A 170 -25.14 -28.98 17.79
N GLU A 171 -25.73 -29.16 18.97
CA GLU A 171 -26.77 -30.17 19.21
C GLU A 171 -28.16 -29.55 19.06
N CYS A 172 -28.92 -30.00 18.06
CA CYS A 172 -30.19 -29.41 17.68
C CYS A 172 -31.38 -30.35 17.89
N SER A 173 -32.54 -29.77 18.17
CA SER A 173 -33.84 -30.42 17.98
C SER A 173 -34.71 -29.57 17.08
N ALA A 174 -34.95 -30.03 15.86
CA ALA A 174 -35.95 -29.41 14.98
C ALA A 174 -37.36 -29.44 15.60
N LYS A 175 -37.69 -30.46 16.40
CA LYS A 175 -39.01 -30.62 17.03
C LYS A 175 -39.26 -29.58 18.12
N ASN A 176 -38.28 -29.38 19.00
CA ASN A 176 -38.39 -28.49 20.15
C ASN A 176 -37.80 -27.09 19.87
N PHE A 177 -37.31 -26.85 18.65
CA PHE A 177 -36.59 -25.63 18.26
C PHE A 177 -35.31 -25.36 19.10
N THR A 178 -34.73 -26.40 19.70
CA THR A 178 -33.51 -26.29 20.52
C THR A 178 -32.30 -26.01 19.63
N GLN A 179 -31.62 -24.89 19.88
CA GLN A 179 -30.37 -24.45 19.22
C GLN A 179 -30.40 -24.39 17.67
N VAL A 180 -31.58 -24.47 17.05
CA VAL A 180 -31.72 -24.38 15.58
C VAL A 180 -31.21 -23.03 15.07
N ALA A 181 -31.69 -21.92 15.65
CA ALA A 181 -31.22 -20.57 15.29
C ALA A 181 -29.70 -20.40 15.51
N GLN A 182 -29.15 -20.97 16.58
CA GLN A 182 -27.72 -20.93 16.91
C GLN A 182 -26.86 -21.58 15.81
N ALA A 183 -27.30 -22.72 15.24
CA ALA A 183 -26.56 -23.40 14.18
C ALA A 183 -26.43 -22.54 12.92
N PHE A 184 -27.52 -21.92 12.48
CA PHE A 184 -27.51 -21.00 11.33
C PHE A 184 -26.73 -19.72 11.62
N PHE A 185 -26.86 -19.17 12.84
CA PHE A 185 -26.10 -18.02 13.29
C PHE A 185 -24.58 -18.29 13.25
N LEU A 186 -24.11 -19.44 13.74
CA LEU A 186 -22.69 -19.79 13.71
C LEU A 186 -22.17 -19.97 12.28
N ALA A 187 -22.96 -20.54 11.38
CA ALA A 187 -22.59 -20.65 9.97
C ALA A 187 -22.49 -19.28 9.30
N GLN A 188 -23.44 -18.38 9.57
CA GLN A 188 -23.39 -16.99 9.11
C GLN A 188 -22.15 -16.27 9.67
N LYS A 189 -21.94 -16.38 10.99
CA LYS A 189 -20.82 -15.77 11.70
C LYS A 189 -19.47 -16.19 11.11
N ALA A 190 -19.29 -17.47 10.78
CA ALA A 190 -18.05 -17.99 10.20
C ALA A 190 -17.72 -17.42 8.81
N VAL A 191 -18.75 -17.03 8.04
CA VAL A 191 -18.58 -16.37 6.73
C VAL A 191 -18.32 -14.88 6.88
N ILE A 192 -19.04 -14.24 7.81
CA ILE A 192 -18.89 -12.80 8.06
C ILE A 192 -17.56 -12.52 8.77
N TYR A 193 -17.10 -13.37 9.66
CA TYR A 193 -15.91 -13.14 10.49
C TYR A 193 -14.89 -14.29 10.33
N PRO A 194 -14.31 -14.47 9.13
CA PRO A 194 -13.42 -15.58 8.88
C PRO A 194 -12.15 -15.47 9.73
N VAL A 195 -11.79 -16.54 10.43
CA VAL A 195 -10.58 -16.57 11.29
C VAL A 195 -9.32 -16.86 10.47
N ALA A 196 -9.43 -17.63 9.39
CA ALA A 196 -8.28 -18.09 8.60
C ALA A 196 -7.38 -16.97 8.04
N PRO A 197 -7.90 -15.83 7.55
CA PRO A 197 -7.07 -14.69 7.14
C PRO A 197 -6.35 -14.02 8.31
N LEU A 198 -6.90 -14.10 9.53
CA LEU A 198 -6.36 -13.44 10.71
C LEU A 198 -5.30 -14.30 11.42
N TYR A 199 -5.56 -15.60 11.55
CA TYR A 199 -4.80 -16.49 12.42
C TYR A 199 -4.60 -17.88 11.84
N ASN A 200 -3.40 -18.40 12.01
CA ASN A 200 -3.03 -19.76 11.66
C ASN A 200 -3.08 -20.65 12.91
N GLU A 201 -4.15 -21.43 13.05
CA GLU A 201 -4.35 -22.32 14.20
C GLU A 201 -3.23 -23.37 14.35
N LYS A 202 -2.72 -23.91 13.24
CA LYS A 202 -1.64 -24.92 13.26
C LYS A 202 -0.31 -24.36 13.76
N LYS A 203 0.03 -23.14 13.35
CA LYS A 203 1.25 -22.45 13.79
C LYS A 203 1.07 -21.68 15.11
N ARG A 204 -0.18 -21.55 15.58
CA ARG A 204 -0.58 -20.68 16.70
C ARG A 204 -0.05 -19.24 16.57
N GLN A 205 -0.17 -18.67 15.37
CA GLN A 205 0.39 -17.35 15.05
C GLN A 205 -0.55 -16.55 14.15
N LEU A 206 -0.56 -15.23 14.31
CA LEU A 206 -1.24 -14.31 13.40
C LEU A 206 -0.64 -14.42 11.99
N GLN A 207 -1.48 -14.28 10.97
CA GLN A 207 -1.02 -14.30 9.58
C GLN A 207 -0.22 -13.02 9.25
N PRO A 208 0.75 -13.07 8.33
CA PRO A 208 1.56 -11.89 7.97
C PRO A 208 0.72 -10.69 7.50
N LYS A 209 -0.31 -10.91 6.67
CA LYS A 209 -1.22 -9.85 6.21
C LYS A 209 -2.00 -9.20 7.36
N CYS A 210 -2.44 -10.02 8.33
CA CYS A 210 -3.11 -9.54 9.55
C CYS A 210 -2.15 -8.69 10.39
N LEU A 211 -0.91 -9.16 10.59
CA LEU A 211 0.11 -8.41 11.32
C LEU A 211 0.43 -7.06 10.66
N LYS A 212 0.50 -7.02 9.32
CA LYS A 212 0.69 -5.79 8.54
C LYS A 212 -0.47 -4.80 8.75
N ALA A 213 -1.71 -5.28 8.70
CA ALA A 213 -2.88 -4.45 8.99
C ALA A 213 -2.85 -3.92 10.43
N ILE A 214 -2.56 -4.76 11.43
CA ILE A 214 -2.43 -4.35 12.85
C ILE A 214 -1.36 -3.28 13.03
N LYS A 215 -0.19 -3.43 12.41
CA LYS A 215 0.89 -2.44 12.45
C LYS A 215 0.47 -1.11 11.82
N ARG A 216 -0.27 -1.14 10.70
CA ARG A 216 -0.84 0.06 10.10
C ARG A 216 -1.81 0.74 11.06
N ILE A 217 -2.74 -0.01 11.64
CA ILE A 217 -3.71 0.50 12.62
C ILE A 217 -2.99 1.19 13.77
N PHE A 218 -2.00 0.53 14.37
CA PHE A 218 -1.18 1.11 15.44
C PHE A 218 -0.55 2.45 15.01
N ARG A 219 0.06 2.51 13.83
CA ARG A 219 0.70 3.73 13.32
C ARG A 219 -0.28 4.86 13.01
N LEU A 220 -1.52 4.56 12.62
CA LEU A 220 -2.54 5.58 12.36
C LEU A 220 -3.03 6.24 13.64
N TYR A 221 -3.14 5.49 14.73
CA TYR A 221 -3.60 6.00 16.02
C TYR A 221 -2.48 6.55 16.90
N ASN A 222 -1.22 6.14 16.68
CA ASN A 222 -0.07 6.78 17.30
C ASN A 222 0.25 8.12 16.60
N ARG A 223 -0.60 9.12 16.84
CA ARG A 223 -0.58 10.45 16.23
C ARG A 223 0.65 11.25 16.66
N ASP A 224 1.05 11.12 17.92
CA ASP A 224 2.27 11.75 18.44
C ASP A 224 3.56 11.07 17.98
N ARG A 225 3.41 9.87 17.38
CA ARG A 225 4.47 9.11 16.74
C ARG A 225 5.58 8.67 17.68
N SER A 226 5.31 8.67 18.99
CA SER A 226 6.24 8.25 20.05
C SER A 226 6.61 6.76 20.02
N GLY A 227 5.90 5.95 19.22
CA GLY A 227 5.98 4.50 19.27
C GLY A 227 5.20 3.89 20.44
N ILE A 228 4.56 4.72 21.26
CA ILE A 228 3.72 4.35 22.39
C ILE A 228 2.31 4.85 22.09
N LEU A 229 1.35 3.94 21.95
CA LEU A 229 -0.05 4.31 21.91
C LEU A 229 -0.48 4.76 23.30
N SER A 230 -0.49 6.07 23.53
CA SER A 230 -0.81 6.69 24.82
C SER A 230 -2.23 6.32 25.29
N ARG A 231 -2.54 6.54 26.57
CA ARG A 231 -3.88 6.28 27.13
C ARG A 231 -4.97 7.04 26.37
N GLU A 232 -4.67 8.27 25.97
CA GLU A 232 -5.56 9.14 25.19
C GLU A 232 -5.78 8.56 23.79
N GLU A 233 -4.71 8.23 23.07
CA GLU A 233 -4.78 7.65 21.72
C GLU A 233 -5.45 6.26 21.73
N LEU A 234 -5.22 5.45 22.76
CA LEU A 234 -5.90 4.16 22.95
C LEU A 234 -7.41 4.34 23.14
N ASN A 235 -7.82 5.39 23.84
CA ASN A 235 -9.23 5.73 24.01
C ASN A 235 -9.87 6.29 22.73
N GLU A 236 -9.13 7.05 21.94
CA GLU A 236 -9.57 7.47 20.60
C GLU A 236 -9.76 6.25 19.69
N TYR A 237 -8.79 5.34 19.65
CA TYR A 237 -8.91 4.04 18.97
C TYR A 237 -10.16 3.28 19.41
N GLN A 238 -10.39 3.17 20.72
CA GLN A 238 -11.54 2.46 21.24
C GLN A 238 -12.86 3.12 20.80
N TYR A 239 -12.92 4.45 20.85
CA TYR A 239 -14.12 5.20 20.47
C TYR A 239 -14.40 5.11 18.97
N ASP A 240 -13.37 5.31 18.14
CA ASP A 240 -13.51 5.31 16.68
C ASP A 240 -13.89 3.91 16.15
N CYS A 241 -13.34 2.84 16.75
CA CYS A 241 -13.63 1.48 16.31
C CYS A 241 -14.87 0.85 16.97
N PHE A 242 -15.16 1.16 18.23
CA PHE A 242 -16.20 0.48 19.02
C PHE A 242 -17.29 1.40 19.59
N GLY A 243 -17.16 2.72 19.46
CA GLY A 243 -18.13 3.69 19.98
C GLY A 243 -18.12 3.83 21.51
N VAL A 244 -17.12 3.26 22.19
CA VAL A 244 -17.01 3.24 23.66
C VAL A 244 -15.65 3.76 24.07
N ARG A 245 -15.56 4.46 25.21
CA ARG A 245 -14.29 4.85 25.83
C ARG A 245 -14.08 4.04 27.09
N LEU A 246 -12.83 3.64 27.34
CA LEU A 246 -12.45 2.94 28.55
C LEU A 246 -12.21 3.95 29.67
N VAL A 247 -12.65 3.61 30.88
CA VAL A 247 -12.30 4.40 32.06
C VAL A 247 -10.85 4.09 32.47
N SER A 248 -10.21 5.02 33.19
CA SER A 248 -8.79 4.88 33.57
C SER A 248 -8.49 3.57 34.30
N THR A 249 -9.38 3.12 35.20
CA THR A 249 -9.22 1.87 35.95
C THR A 249 -9.26 0.62 35.06
N GLU A 250 -10.03 0.65 33.96
CA GLU A 250 -10.06 -0.45 32.99
C GLU A 250 -8.75 -0.50 32.21
N ILE A 251 -8.21 0.66 31.82
CA ILE A 251 -6.91 0.76 31.17
C ILE A 251 -5.80 0.29 32.12
N ASP A 252 -5.83 0.68 33.39
CA ASP A 252 -4.84 0.22 34.37
C ASP A 252 -4.86 -1.31 34.52
N THR A 253 -6.06 -1.89 34.58
CA THR A 253 -6.24 -3.35 34.63
C THR A 253 -5.70 -4.04 33.38
N LEU A 254 -5.95 -3.45 32.20
CA LEU A 254 -5.41 -3.93 30.92
C LEU A 254 -3.88 -3.90 30.90
N MET A 255 -3.29 -2.80 31.35
CA MET A 255 -1.83 -2.61 31.40
C MET A 255 -1.18 -3.59 32.37
N GLU A 256 -1.77 -3.81 33.54
CA GLU A 256 -1.27 -4.79 34.52
C GLU A 256 -1.32 -6.22 33.99
N TYR A 257 -2.42 -6.57 33.32
CA TYR A 257 -2.54 -7.86 32.65
C TYR A 257 -1.47 -8.03 31.55
N LEU A 258 -1.32 -7.03 30.66
CA LEU A 258 -0.32 -7.09 29.60
C LEU A 258 1.11 -7.14 30.12
N LEU A 259 1.43 -6.42 31.19
CA LEU A 259 2.75 -6.51 31.82
C LEU A 259 3.07 -7.91 32.33
N SER A 260 2.05 -8.66 32.79
CA SER A 260 2.24 -10.04 33.25
C SER A 260 2.46 -11.05 32.12
N GLU A 261 1.85 -10.81 30.95
CA GLU A 261 1.89 -11.71 29.80
C GLU A 261 2.97 -11.35 28.77
N VAL A 262 3.11 -10.07 28.44
CA VAL A 262 4.05 -9.50 27.46
C VAL A 262 4.68 -8.24 28.04
N PRO A 263 5.74 -8.37 28.86
CA PRO A 263 6.41 -7.23 29.47
C PRO A 263 6.93 -6.18 28.48
N SER A 264 7.32 -6.59 27.26
CA SER A 264 7.75 -5.68 26.18
C SER A 264 6.60 -4.92 25.52
N GLY A 265 5.35 -5.26 25.84
CA GLY A 265 4.16 -4.70 25.20
C GLY A 265 3.60 -3.44 25.85
N VAL A 266 4.10 -3.05 27.02
CA VAL A 266 3.65 -1.89 27.79
C VAL A 266 4.84 -0.98 28.05
N ALA A 267 4.64 0.33 27.92
CA ALA A 267 5.70 1.29 28.23
C ALA A 267 6.17 1.14 29.69
N PRO A 268 7.47 1.32 30.01
CA PRO A 268 7.99 1.11 31.37
C PRO A 268 7.32 1.96 32.46
N ASP A 269 6.85 3.15 32.08
CA ASP A 269 6.12 4.09 32.94
C ASP A 269 4.60 3.88 32.93
N ARG A 270 4.10 2.85 32.22
CA ARG A 270 2.67 2.56 32.03
C ARG A 270 1.88 3.72 31.38
N SER A 271 2.57 4.56 30.60
CA SER A 271 1.96 5.65 29.83
C SER A 271 1.11 5.17 28.66
N GLY A 272 1.33 3.94 28.17
CA GLY A 272 0.58 3.39 27.04
C GLY A 272 1.07 2.03 26.56
N LEU A 273 0.59 1.62 25.38
CA LEU A 273 0.90 0.35 24.73
C LEU A 273 1.99 0.50 23.69
N LEU A 274 2.94 -0.44 23.69
CA LEU A 274 3.87 -0.64 22.57
C LEU A 274 3.23 -1.56 21.53
N VAL A 275 3.81 -1.59 20.32
CA VAL A 275 3.27 -2.38 19.20
C VAL A 275 3.09 -3.86 19.54
N ASP A 276 4.02 -4.45 20.32
CA ASP A 276 3.95 -5.85 20.74
C ASP A 276 2.74 -6.13 21.63
N GLY A 277 2.42 -5.21 22.55
CA GLY A 277 1.25 -5.33 23.44
C GLY A 277 -0.04 -5.19 22.65
N PHE A 278 -0.07 -4.27 21.69
CA PHE A 278 -1.21 -4.11 20.79
C PHE A 278 -1.45 -5.37 19.93
N ILE A 279 -0.39 -5.97 19.36
CA ILE A 279 -0.46 -7.23 18.61
C ILE A 279 -0.94 -8.38 19.51
N TYR A 280 -0.47 -8.45 20.75
CA TYR A 280 -0.91 -9.48 21.69
C TYR A 280 -2.41 -9.38 22.01
N LEU A 281 -2.96 -8.18 22.18
CA LEU A 281 -4.40 -8.00 22.38
C LEU A 281 -5.23 -8.56 21.22
N TRP A 282 -4.79 -8.31 19.98
CA TRP A 282 -5.42 -8.89 18.79
C TRP A 282 -5.40 -10.42 18.81
N TRP A 283 -4.24 -11.00 19.11
CA TRP A 283 -4.12 -12.45 19.26
C TRP A 283 -5.06 -12.99 20.35
N LEU A 284 -5.13 -12.32 21.51
CA LEU A 284 -5.96 -12.73 22.64
C LEU A 284 -7.46 -12.73 22.30
N PHE A 285 -7.94 -11.74 21.55
CA PHE A 285 -9.34 -11.72 21.12
C PHE A 285 -9.68 -12.90 20.19
N ILE A 286 -8.77 -13.23 19.29
CA ILE A 286 -8.95 -14.36 18.37
C ILE A 286 -8.88 -15.69 19.14
N ASP A 287 -7.92 -15.85 20.05
CA ASP A 287 -7.77 -17.05 20.89
C ASP A 287 -8.99 -17.27 21.79
N ARG A 288 -9.62 -16.19 22.27
CA ARG A 288 -10.90 -16.22 23.02
C ARG A 288 -12.15 -16.38 22.16
N ASN A 289 -12.00 -16.75 20.88
CA ASN A 289 -13.09 -16.98 19.93
C ASN A 289 -14.00 -15.75 19.71
N ARG A 290 -13.39 -14.55 19.65
CA ARG A 290 -14.05 -13.27 19.35
C ARG A 290 -13.42 -12.56 18.14
N PRO A 291 -13.36 -13.19 16.95
CA PRO A 291 -12.78 -12.55 15.76
C PRO A 291 -13.57 -11.32 15.29
N GLU A 292 -14.87 -11.21 15.65
CA GLU A 292 -15.73 -10.05 15.35
C GLU A 292 -15.09 -8.71 15.71
N SER A 293 -14.47 -8.62 16.89
CA SER A 293 -13.88 -7.36 17.37
C SER A 293 -12.72 -6.91 16.47
N GLY A 294 -11.88 -7.84 16.01
CA GLY A 294 -10.82 -7.53 15.06
C GLY A 294 -11.37 -7.13 13.70
N TRP A 295 -12.39 -7.85 13.21
CA TRP A 295 -13.05 -7.52 11.94
C TRP A 295 -13.78 -6.18 11.96
N GLN A 296 -14.38 -5.79 13.09
CA GLN A 296 -14.99 -4.48 13.26
C GLN A 296 -13.96 -3.36 13.06
N VAL A 297 -12.78 -3.50 13.68
CA VAL A 297 -11.67 -2.55 13.51
C VAL A 297 -11.20 -2.53 12.07
N LEU A 298 -10.94 -3.70 11.46
CA LEU A 298 -10.50 -3.82 10.07
C LEU A 298 -11.46 -3.11 9.11
N ARG A 299 -12.76 -3.36 9.24
CA ARG A 299 -13.79 -2.76 8.39
C ARG A 299 -13.96 -1.26 8.62
N SER A 300 -13.80 -0.78 9.86
CA SER A 300 -13.81 0.66 10.13
C SER A 300 -12.71 1.42 9.38
N LEU A 301 -11.65 0.71 8.97
CA LEU A 301 -10.49 1.26 8.28
C LEU A 301 -10.37 0.82 6.81
N GLY A 302 -11.41 0.20 6.25
CA GLY A 302 -11.49 -0.12 4.82
C GLY A 302 -10.96 -1.50 4.41
N TYR A 303 -10.71 -2.43 5.35
CA TYR A 303 -10.27 -3.78 5.00
C TYR A 303 -11.44 -4.72 4.72
N ASN A 304 -11.32 -5.51 3.66
CA ASN A 304 -12.24 -6.60 3.32
C ASN A 304 -11.80 -7.96 3.90
N ASN A 305 -12.57 -9.02 3.64
CA ASN A 305 -12.34 -10.36 4.21
C ASN A 305 -11.00 -11.00 3.75
N GLU A 306 -10.41 -10.52 2.65
CA GLU A 306 -9.10 -10.94 2.14
C GLU A 306 -7.94 -10.13 2.75
N LEU A 307 -8.25 -9.20 3.67
CA LEU A 307 -7.34 -8.22 4.26
C LEU A 307 -6.69 -7.30 3.23
N HIS A 308 -7.37 -7.08 2.10
CA HIS A 308 -7.03 -6.04 1.15
C HIS A 308 -7.65 -4.72 1.59
N LEU A 309 -6.87 -3.65 1.54
CA LEU A 309 -7.34 -2.31 1.86
C LEU A 309 -8.06 -1.73 0.66
N GLU A 310 -9.38 -1.55 0.76
CA GLU A 310 -10.17 -0.92 -0.29
C GLU A 310 -10.05 0.61 -0.15
N ILE A 311 -9.24 1.20 -1.03
CA ILE A 311 -9.09 2.64 -1.12
C ILE A 311 -10.28 3.20 -1.91
N PRO A 312 -11.09 4.11 -1.34
CA PRO A 312 -12.21 4.70 -2.06
C PRO A 312 -11.73 5.39 -3.35
N PRO A 313 -12.37 5.20 -4.52
CA PRO A 313 -11.91 5.77 -5.79
C PRO A 313 -11.73 7.29 -5.75
N GLU A 314 -12.59 8.01 -5.01
CA GLU A 314 -12.46 9.46 -4.80
C GLU A 314 -11.14 9.87 -4.12
N ARG A 315 -10.47 8.96 -3.41
CA ARG A 315 -9.16 9.20 -2.78
C ARG A 315 -7.98 9.09 -3.75
N LEU A 316 -8.22 8.53 -4.94
CA LEU A 316 -7.22 8.37 -6.00
C LEU A 316 -7.50 9.28 -7.19
N GLN A 317 -8.61 10.04 -7.15
CA GLN A 317 -9.01 10.92 -8.22
C GLN A 317 -8.11 12.15 -8.27
N LEU A 318 -7.51 12.38 -9.44
CA LEU A 318 -6.71 13.57 -9.68
C LEU A 318 -7.60 14.78 -10.00
N PRO A 319 -7.21 15.99 -9.58
CA PRO A 319 -7.77 17.21 -10.12
C PRO A 319 -7.70 17.24 -11.65
N PRO A 320 -8.68 17.88 -12.33
CA PRO A 320 -8.61 18.10 -13.77
C PRO A 320 -7.31 18.81 -14.16
N HIS A 321 -6.60 18.26 -15.15
CA HIS A 321 -5.33 18.79 -15.63
C HIS A 321 -5.16 18.50 -17.12
N ASP A 322 -4.29 19.28 -17.76
CA ASP A 322 -3.84 19.08 -19.13
C ASP A 322 -2.52 18.29 -19.20
N GLU A 323 -2.22 17.70 -20.36
CA GLU A 323 -1.03 16.84 -20.56
C GLU A 323 0.31 17.55 -20.31
N ASP A 324 0.39 18.87 -20.53
CA ASP A 324 1.61 19.66 -20.33
C ASP A 324 1.70 20.33 -18.94
N GLN A 325 0.83 19.92 -18.01
CA GLN A 325 0.93 20.27 -16.59
C GLN A 325 1.70 19.20 -15.82
N SER A 326 2.17 19.54 -14.62
CA SER A 326 2.85 18.58 -13.75
C SER A 326 2.31 18.67 -12.35
N ALA A 327 2.14 17.50 -11.75
CA ALA A 327 1.76 17.35 -10.36
C ALA A 327 2.93 17.73 -9.45
N GLN A 328 2.63 18.46 -8.39
CA GLN A 328 3.57 18.89 -7.37
C GLN A 328 2.94 18.69 -5.99
N LEU A 329 3.77 18.38 -5.00
CA LEU A 329 3.34 18.26 -3.61
C LEU A 329 2.86 19.61 -3.06
N THR A 330 1.73 19.61 -2.36
CA THR A 330 1.28 20.78 -1.61
C THR A 330 2.15 21.01 -0.36
N PRO A 331 2.16 22.22 0.21
CA PRO A 331 2.86 22.48 1.47
C PRO A 331 2.42 21.55 2.61
N SER A 332 1.14 21.20 2.70
CA SER A 332 0.59 20.27 3.69
C SER A 332 1.13 18.85 3.51
N ALA A 333 1.27 18.37 2.28
CA ALA A 333 1.88 17.07 1.99
C ALA A 333 3.38 17.06 2.33
N VAL A 334 4.10 18.12 1.97
CA VAL A 334 5.53 18.28 2.31
C VAL A 334 5.72 18.30 3.83
N GLU A 335 4.86 19.01 4.56
CA GLU A 335 4.87 19.04 6.02
C GLU A 335 4.62 17.64 6.60
N PHE A 336 3.61 16.91 6.12
CA PHE A 336 3.34 15.54 6.54
C PHE A 336 4.54 14.61 6.32
N LEU A 337 5.14 14.66 5.12
CA LEU A 337 6.31 13.85 4.74
C LEU A 337 7.55 14.21 5.55
N THR A 338 7.71 15.49 5.91
CA THR A 338 8.80 15.96 6.78
C THR A 338 8.61 15.44 8.21
N HIS A 339 7.39 15.49 8.73
CA HIS A 339 7.08 14.90 10.04
C HIS A 339 7.26 13.38 10.04
N LEU A 340 6.96 12.71 8.92
CA LEU A 340 7.16 11.27 8.78
C LEU A 340 8.64 10.91 8.76
N PHE A 341 9.46 11.68 8.04
CA PHE A 341 10.92 11.54 8.07
C PHE A 341 11.46 11.68 9.50
N ARG A 342 11.12 12.78 10.19
CA ARG A 342 11.60 13.07 11.55
C ARG A 342 11.16 12.05 12.59
N GLN A 343 10.07 11.33 12.34
CA GLN A 343 9.61 10.26 13.22
C GLN A 343 10.61 9.09 13.25
N PHE A 344 11.22 8.77 12.11
CA PHE A 344 12.12 7.63 11.98
C PHE A 344 13.58 8.03 12.15
N ASP A 345 13.91 9.32 12.01
CA ASP A 345 15.21 9.92 12.39
C ASP A 345 15.33 10.07 13.92
N ALA A 346 15.45 8.94 14.62
CA ALA A 346 15.47 8.90 16.09
C ALA A 346 16.72 9.59 16.70
N ASN A 347 17.85 9.55 15.98
CA ASN A 347 19.11 10.18 16.38
C ASN A 347 19.19 11.68 16.00
N LYS A 348 18.19 12.20 15.24
CA LYS A 348 18.06 13.60 14.83
C LYS A 348 19.25 14.11 14.03
N ASP A 349 19.82 13.24 13.19
CA ASP A 349 20.95 13.59 12.35
C ASP A 349 20.54 14.13 10.96
N ASN A 350 19.23 14.26 10.72
CA ASN A 350 18.60 14.61 9.43
C ASN A 350 18.88 13.61 8.30
N ASN A 351 19.16 12.35 8.64
CA ASN A 351 19.29 11.24 7.72
C ASN A 351 18.46 10.04 8.23
N ILE A 352 18.00 9.21 7.30
CA ILE A 352 17.37 7.93 7.63
C ILE A 352 18.10 6.80 6.92
N ALA A 353 18.32 5.69 7.64
CA ALA A 353 18.94 4.49 7.11
C ALA A 353 17.96 3.68 6.25
N GLU A 354 18.47 2.80 5.39
CA GLU A 354 17.65 1.92 4.55
C GLU A 354 16.65 1.09 5.38
N SER A 355 17.07 0.57 6.54
CA SER A 355 16.19 -0.20 7.43
C SER A 355 15.03 0.63 7.99
N GLU A 356 15.21 1.94 8.16
CA GLU A 356 14.17 2.85 8.62
C GLU A 356 13.19 3.17 7.49
N ILE A 357 13.69 3.32 6.26
CA ILE A 357 12.87 3.43 5.05
C ILE A 357 11.99 2.18 4.89
N GLU A 358 12.58 0.99 5.00
CA GLU A 358 11.84 -0.28 4.98
C GLU A 358 10.78 -0.33 6.09
N ALA A 359 11.10 0.15 7.29
CA ALA A 359 10.13 0.23 8.39
C ALA A 359 8.97 1.19 8.08
N ILE A 360 9.23 2.35 7.46
CA ILE A 360 8.20 3.31 7.04
C ILE A 360 7.23 2.66 6.05
N PHE A 361 7.74 1.93 5.06
CA PHE A 361 6.91 1.37 3.99
C PHE A 361 6.39 -0.05 4.26
N SER A 362 6.80 -0.69 5.36
CA SER A 362 6.33 -2.02 5.77
C SER A 362 4.80 -2.18 5.90
N ILE A 363 4.07 -1.06 6.03
CA ILE A 363 2.60 -1.04 6.09
C ILE A 363 1.91 -0.84 4.73
N CYS A 364 2.66 -0.49 3.69
CA CYS A 364 2.17 -0.25 2.33
C CYS A 364 2.09 -1.55 1.53
N GLU A 365 1.23 -1.63 0.51
CA GLU A 365 0.99 -2.86 -0.28
C GLU A 365 2.29 -3.52 -0.76
N GLU A 366 3.18 -2.75 -1.40
CA GLU A 366 4.43 -3.22 -2.00
C GLU A 366 5.63 -3.29 -1.04
N GLU A 367 5.44 -2.91 0.23
CA GLU A 367 6.48 -2.94 1.29
C GLU A 367 7.81 -2.26 0.92
N SER A 368 7.76 -1.35 -0.05
CA SER A 368 8.89 -0.63 -0.62
C SER A 368 8.54 0.82 -0.85
N ALA A 369 9.56 1.65 -1.01
CA ALA A 369 9.38 3.07 -1.23
C ALA A 369 8.77 3.34 -2.62
N PRO A 370 7.82 4.28 -2.77
CA PRO A 370 7.06 4.44 -4.00
C PRO A 370 7.94 4.84 -5.19
N TRP A 371 9.07 5.53 -4.99
CA TRP A 371 9.99 5.91 -6.07
C TRP A 371 10.74 4.73 -6.70
N THR A 372 10.68 3.52 -6.12
CA THR A 372 11.25 2.32 -6.74
C THR A 372 10.27 1.61 -7.68
N THR A 373 8.97 1.92 -7.59
CA THR A 373 7.90 1.21 -8.32
C THR A 373 6.94 2.12 -9.08
N CYS A 374 7.01 3.45 -8.88
CA CYS A 374 6.09 4.40 -9.51
C CYS A 374 6.25 4.50 -11.04
N SER A 375 7.44 4.18 -11.55
CA SER A 375 7.82 4.30 -12.95
C SER A 375 7.57 3.00 -13.72
N ALA A 376 7.02 3.11 -14.93
CA ALA A 376 6.96 1.99 -15.88
C ALA A 376 8.33 1.66 -16.51
N ILE A 377 9.27 2.61 -16.47
CA ILE A 377 10.66 2.41 -16.92
C ILE A 377 11.36 1.51 -15.88
N PRO A 378 11.95 0.37 -16.30
CA PRO A 378 12.57 -0.60 -15.39
C PRO A 378 13.92 -0.14 -14.82
N SER A 379 14.38 1.07 -15.17
CA SER A 379 15.62 1.65 -14.66
C SER A 379 15.43 2.27 -13.26
N PRO A 380 16.36 2.06 -12.32
CA PRO A 380 16.29 2.65 -10.99
C PRO A 380 16.49 4.17 -11.04
N LEU A 381 15.74 4.89 -10.21
CA LEU A 381 15.98 6.31 -9.95
C LEU A 381 17.25 6.48 -9.11
N LEU A 382 18.24 7.20 -9.64
CA LEU A 382 19.45 7.57 -8.90
C LEU A 382 19.20 8.84 -8.08
N PHE A 383 19.65 8.86 -6.83
CA PHE A 383 19.57 10.03 -5.96
C PHE A 383 20.70 10.01 -4.96
N GLU A 384 20.98 11.18 -4.37
CA GLU A 384 22.07 11.33 -3.43
C GLU A 384 21.85 10.51 -2.15
N ARG A 385 22.87 9.72 -1.81
CA ARG A 385 22.97 9.03 -0.52
C ARG A 385 24.12 9.62 0.29
N THR A 386 23.82 10.02 1.51
CA THR A 386 24.80 10.49 2.50
C THR A 386 25.38 9.29 3.23
N VAL A 387 26.70 9.25 3.41
CA VAL A 387 27.35 8.15 4.15
C VAL A 387 27.53 8.59 5.60
N VAL A 388 26.79 7.95 6.50
CA VAL A 388 26.89 8.15 7.96
C VAL A 388 27.34 6.82 8.56
N ASP A 389 28.41 6.84 9.35
CA ASP A 389 29.03 5.64 9.95
C ASP A 389 29.33 4.50 8.96
N GLY A 390 29.71 4.85 7.74
CA GLY A 390 30.03 3.90 6.67
C GLY A 390 28.80 3.23 6.03
N LYS A 391 27.58 3.63 6.40
CA LYS A 391 26.34 3.15 5.78
C LYS A 391 25.69 4.25 4.92
N PRO A 392 25.10 3.89 3.78
CA PRO A 392 24.32 4.83 2.99
C PRO A 392 23.01 5.18 3.72
N THR A 393 22.72 6.46 3.81
CA THR A 393 21.52 7.05 4.41
C THR A 393 20.91 8.06 3.46
N LEU A 394 19.66 8.44 3.71
CA LEU A 394 18.89 9.37 2.90
C LEU A 394 18.64 10.64 3.70
N SER A 395 19.12 11.79 3.19
CA SER A 395 18.87 13.08 3.83
C SER A 395 17.42 13.54 3.63
N LEU A 396 16.94 14.47 4.48
CA LEU A 396 15.60 15.05 4.32
C LEU A 396 15.39 15.67 2.92
N ALA A 397 16.42 16.33 2.37
CA ALA A 397 16.35 16.95 1.05
C ALA A 397 16.19 15.89 -0.06
N ALA A 398 16.93 14.78 0.02
CA ALA A 398 16.81 13.69 -0.93
C ALA A 398 15.46 12.94 -0.78
N TRP A 399 14.98 12.76 0.46
CA TRP A 399 13.66 12.21 0.74
C TRP A 399 12.54 13.02 0.06
N LEU A 400 12.53 14.34 0.24
CA LEU A 400 11.52 15.21 -0.39
C LEU A 400 11.68 15.26 -1.91
N ALA A 401 12.91 15.17 -2.42
CA ALA A 401 13.16 15.05 -3.86
C ALA A 401 12.51 13.77 -4.42
N CYS A 402 12.74 12.61 -3.80
CA CYS A 402 12.15 11.34 -4.23
C CYS A 402 10.60 11.38 -4.21
N TRP A 403 9.99 11.98 -3.18
CA TRP A 403 8.54 12.14 -3.15
C TRP A 403 8.01 13.10 -4.22
N SER A 404 8.77 14.17 -4.52
CA SER A 404 8.42 15.09 -5.61
C SER A 404 8.52 14.41 -6.98
N PHE A 405 9.49 13.50 -7.16
CA PHE A 405 9.56 12.63 -8.34
C PHE A 405 8.32 11.74 -8.46
N VAL A 406 7.90 11.06 -7.40
CA VAL A 406 6.69 10.21 -7.42
C VAL A 406 5.46 11.03 -7.77
N ALA A 407 5.34 12.25 -7.23
CA ALA A 407 4.23 13.14 -7.54
C ALA A 407 4.17 13.46 -9.04
N GLN A 408 5.30 13.71 -9.69
CA GLN A 408 5.36 14.00 -11.12
C GLN A 408 5.19 12.75 -12.00
N GLU A 409 5.80 11.63 -11.63
CA GLU A 409 5.85 10.40 -12.43
C GLU A 409 4.54 9.62 -12.39
N ASN A 410 3.95 9.48 -11.20
CA ASN A 410 2.74 8.68 -10.99
C ASN A 410 1.90 9.25 -9.84
N PRO A 411 1.13 10.32 -10.10
CA PRO A 411 0.27 10.95 -9.10
C PRO A 411 -0.71 9.97 -8.41
N PRO A 412 -1.34 8.99 -9.09
CA PRO A 412 -2.20 8.01 -8.41
C PRO A 412 -1.44 7.14 -7.41
N LYS A 413 -0.22 6.68 -7.74
CA LYS A 413 0.62 5.89 -6.82
C LYS A 413 1.03 6.71 -5.60
N LEU A 414 1.27 8.01 -5.77
CA LEU A 414 1.49 8.93 -4.66
C LEU A 414 0.30 8.92 -3.69
N LEU A 415 -0.90 9.18 -4.20
CA LEU A 415 -2.13 9.24 -3.39
C LEU A 415 -2.41 7.92 -2.68
N GLU A 416 -2.21 6.80 -3.38
CA GLU A 416 -2.31 5.45 -2.83
C GLU A 416 -1.37 5.28 -1.63
N THR A 417 -0.09 5.62 -1.80
CA THR A 417 0.92 5.44 -0.75
C THR A 417 0.68 6.37 0.43
N LEU A 418 0.31 7.63 0.17
CA LEU A 418 -0.06 8.60 1.21
C LEU A 418 -1.29 8.14 2.01
N PHE A 419 -2.26 7.48 1.36
CA PHE A 419 -3.40 6.86 2.04
C PHE A 419 -2.97 5.72 2.96
N TYR A 420 -2.04 4.86 2.52
CA TYR A 420 -1.46 3.83 3.39
C TYR A 420 -0.77 4.43 4.62
N LEU A 421 -0.03 5.53 4.42
CA LEU A 421 0.70 6.24 5.49
C LEU A 421 -0.19 7.09 6.41
N GLY A 422 -1.48 7.24 6.10
CA GLY A 422 -2.45 7.95 6.95
C GLY A 422 -2.64 9.43 6.64
N TYR A 423 -2.23 9.91 5.47
CA TYR A 423 -2.49 11.28 5.04
C TYR A 423 -3.96 11.48 4.68
N ASN A 424 -4.57 12.58 5.17
CA ASN A 424 -5.98 12.89 4.87
C ASN A 424 -6.13 13.87 3.71
N ASP A 425 -5.98 13.33 2.49
CA ASP A 425 -6.12 14.06 1.23
C ASP A 425 -7.45 14.81 1.05
N LYS A 426 -8.55 14.30 1.63
CA LYS A 426 -9.88 14.92 1.55
C LYS A 426 -9.95 16.27 2.25
N LEU A 427 -9.23 16.44 3.36
CA LEU A 427 -9.18 17.70 4.10
C LEU A 427 -8.05 18.60 3.58
N PHE A 428 -6.94 17.99 3.16
CA PHE A 428 -5.75 18.69 2.71
C PHE A 428 -5.26 18.01 1.43
N PRO A 429 -5.51 18.59 0.23
CA PRO A 429 -5.03 18.01 -1.02
C PRO A 429 -3.53 17.76 -0.98
N ALA A 430 -3.08 16.60 -1.45
CA ALA A 430 -1.67 16.22 -1.49
C ALA A 430 -0.94 16.78 -2.71
N ILE A 431 -1.69 16.98 -3.80
CA ILE A 431 -1.15 17.34 -5.12
C ILE A 431 -1.86 18.58 -5.64
N ASP A 432 -1.08 19.50 -6.20
CA ASP A 432 -1.55 20.57 -7.06
C ASP A 432 -0.92 20.43 -8.47
N PHE A 433 -1.66 20.84 -9.51
CA PHE A 433 -1.13 20.90 -10.87
C PHE A 433 -0.67 22.31 -11.22
N VAL A 434 0.62 22.43 -11.54
CA VAL A 434 1.24 23.71 -11.93
C VAL A 434 0.81 24.15 -13.32
N ARG A 435 1.00 25.44 -13.64
CA ARG A 435 0.65 26.02 -14.95
C ARG A 435 1.34 25.29 -16.10
N LYS A 436 0.65 25.12 -17.22
CA LYS A 436 1.13 24.56 -18.50
C LYS A 436 2.56 24.97 -18.87
N ARG A 437 3.39 24.01 -19.32
CA ARG A 437 4.76 24.29 -19.78
C ARG A 437 4.78 25.30 -20.91
N SER A 438 3.89 25.12 -21.89
CA SER A 438 3.69 26.05 -23.01
C SER A 438 3.50 27.50 -22.54
N ALA A 439 2.60 27.71 -21.58
CA ALA A 439 2.33 29.04 -21.02
C ALA A 439 3.51 29.60 -20.22
N THR A 440 4.19 28.78 -19.41
CA THR A 440 5.35 29.23 -18.61
C THR A 440 6.55 29.60 -19.48
N ARG A 441 6.74 28.91 -20.63
CA ARG A 441 7.77 29.22 -21.62
C ARG A 441 7.50 30.57 -22.28
N HIS A 442 6.26 30.82 -22.72
CA HIS A 442 5.86 32.13 -23.28
C HIS A 442 6.02 33.29 -22.29
N ALA A 443 5.73 33.05 -21.01
CA ALA A 443 5.83 34.06 -19.96
C ALA A 443 7.25 34.22 -19.38
N ALA A 444 8.22 33.40 -19.82
CA ALA A 444 9.58 33.34 -19.28
C ALA A 444 9.64 33.24 -17.74
N LYS A 445 8.67 32.54 -17.14
CA LYS A 445 8.54 32.40 -15.69
C LYS A 445 8.08 30.99 -15.34
N ILE A 446 9.01 30.17 -14.83
CA ILE A 446 8.70 28.82 -14.35
C ILE A 446 8.48 28.88 -12.83
N GLU A 447 7.31 28.45 -12.36
CA GLU A 447 6.92 28.42 -10.94
C GLU A 447 6.80 26.97 -10.44
N ARG A 448 7.71 26.09 -10.87
CA ARG A 448 7.75 24.66 -10.50
C ARG A 448 8.79 24.38 -9.44
N ASP A 449 8.58 23.35 -8.62
CA ASP A 449 9.60 22.86 -7.70
C ASP A 449 10.50 21.80 -8.32
N VAL A 450 9.95 20.92 -9.15
CA VAL A 450 10.71 19.94 -9.93
C VAL A 450 10.98 20.50 -11.32
N ILE A 451 12.25 20.52 -11.71
CA ILE A 451 12.75 20.98 -13.00
C ILE A 451 13.19 19.74 -13.79
N SER A 452 12.52 19.49 -14.91
CA SER A 452 12.76 18.33 -15.76
C SER A 452 13.80 18.65 -16.82
N CYS A 453 14.95 17.98 -16.74
CA CYS A 453 16.09 18.16 -17.60
C CYS A 453 16.31 16.92 -18.46
N TYR A 454 16.27 17.09 -19.79
CA TYR A 454 16.59 16.02 -20.72
C TYR A 454 18.05 16.10 -21.14
N ILE A 455 18.79 15.02 -20.92
CA ILE A 455 20.23 14.94 -21.22
C ILE A 455 20.46 14.30 -22.58
N PHE A 456 21.35 14.91 -23.37
CA PHE A 456 21.78 14.40 -24.67
C PHE A 456 23.30 14.46 -24.79
N GLY A 457 23.87 13.50 -25.52
CA GLY A 457 25.29 13.45 -25.82
C GLY A 457 25.62 12.20 -26.63
N SER A 458 26.77 12.21 -27.30
CA SER A 458 27.30 11.01 -27.96
C SER A 458 27.61 9.91 -26.94
N PRO A 459 27.72 8.62 -27.33
CA PRO A 459 28.11 7.55 -26.41
C PRO A 459 29.45 7.80 -25.69
N SER A 460 30.33 8.59 -26.30
CA SER A 460 31.64 9.00 -25.78
C SER A 460 31.63 10.33 -25.00
N SER A 461 30.46 10.97 -24.85
CA SER A 461 30.32 12.27 -24.19
C SER A 461 30.52 12.22 -22.67
N GLY A 462 30.35 11.05 -22.06
CA GLY A 462 30.42 10.87 -20.61
C GLY A 462 29.14 11.28 -19.87
N LYS A 463 28.00 11.37 -20.57
CA LYS A 463 26.68 11.69 -19.99
C LYS A 463 26.29 10.77 -18.83
N GLU A 464 26.59 9.47 -18.93
CA GLU A 464 26.35 8.46 -17.89
C GLU A 464 27.12 8.81 -16.61
N HIS A 465 28.40 9.15 -16.78
CA HIS A 465 29.29 9.51 -15.70
C HIS A 465 28.87 10.85 -15.07
N PHE A 466 28.42 11.81 -15.87
CA PHE A 466 27.88 13.09 -15.39
C PHE A 466 26.68 12.86 -14.45
N VAL A 467 25.69 12.06 -14.88
CA VAL A 467 24.48 11.82 -14.09
C VAL A 467 24.78 11.03 -12.81
N ARG A 468 25.64 10.01 -12.88
CA ARG A 468 26.09 9.27 -11.67
C ARG A 468 26.84 10.18 -10.70
N THR A 469 27.66 11.09 -11.21
CA THR A 469 28.35 12.10 -10.38
C THR A 469 27.35 13.07 -9.73
N PHE A 470 26.35 13.51 -10.48
CA PHE A 470 25.25 14.33 -9.95
C PHE A 470 24.48 13.60 -8.83
N ALA A 471 24.24 12.31 -8.96
CA ALA A 471 23.66 11.48 -7.90
C ALA A 471 24.64 11.11 -6.76
N GLY A 472 25.92 11.52 -6.83
CA GLY A 472 26.90 11.34 -5.75
C GLY A 472 27.68 10.02 -5.74
N TYR A 473 27.65 9.25 -6.82
CA TYR A 473 28.41 8.01 -6.96
C TYR A 473 29.88 8.31 -7.30
N LYS A 474 30.83 7.71 -6.57
CA LYS A 474 32.27 8.04 -6.64
C LYS A 474 33.10 7.14 -7.57
N ASP A 475 32.66 5.90 -7.82
CA ASP A 475 33.41 4.93 -8.62
C ASP A 475 32.59 4.45 -9.81
N ALA A 476 33.11 4.71 -11.01
CA ALA A 476 32.65 4.11 -12.26
C ALA A 476 33.28 2.72 -12.41
N SER A 477 32.86 1.74 -11.60
CA SER A 477 32.90 0.36 -12.09
C SER A 477 31.68 0.18 -12.98
N CYS A 478 31.89 0.02 -14.29
CA CYS A 478 30.86 -0.42 -15.22
C CYS A 478 30.14 -1.63 -14.64
N ALA A 479 28.89 -1.43 -14.21
CA ALA A 479 27.91 -2.50 -14.30
C ALA A 479 27.38 -2.44 -15.73
N ASP A 480 27.63 -3.52 -16.45
CA ASP A 480 27.30 -3.79 -17.86
C ASP A 480 25.79 -3.76 -18.15
N ASP A 481 25.16 -2.59 -18.10
CA ASP A 481 23.83 -2.40 -18.69
C ASP A 481 23.86 -1.18 -19.62
N GLU A 482 24.54 -1.33 -20.77
CA GLU A 482 24.61 -0.35 -21.88
C GLU A 482 23.22 0.03 -22.48
N GLN A 483 22.12 -0.47 -21.91
CA GLN A 483 20.75 -0.26 -22.39
C GLN A 483 19.78 0.30 -21.35
N SER A 484 20.25 0.65 -20.14
CA SER A 484 19.37 1.22 -19.11
C SER A 484 19.26 2.74 -19.24
N ILE A 485 18.02 3.23 -19.38
CA ILE A 485 17.73 4.68 -19.39
C ILE A 485 18.18 5.26 -18.05
N ILE A 486 19.01 6.29 -18.09
CA ILE A 486 19.53 6.91 -16.88
C ILE A 486 18.54 7.94 -16.37
N ARG A 487 18.20 7.85 -15.09
CA ARG A 487 17.29 8.78 -14.41
C ARG A 487 17.88 9.17 -13.07
N SER A 488 17.90 10.45 -12.75
CA SER A 488 18.38 10.92 -11.45
C SER A 488 17.59 12.10 -10.92
N ILE A 489 17.50 12.23 -9.61
CA ILE A 489 16.95 13.41 -8.96
C ILE A 489 17.85 13.90 -7.83
N GLY A 490 17.95 15.22 -7.70
CA GLY A 490 18.73 15.86 -6.64
C GLY A 490 18.14 17.19 -6.20
N ALA A 491 18.35 17.53 -4.93
CA ALA A 491 17.98 18.83 -4.38
C ALA A 491 19.05 19.88 -4.72
N VAL A 492 18.62 21.02 -5.22
CA VAL A 492 19.46 22.15 -5.64
C VAL A 492 18.97 23.41 -4.96
N PRO A 493 19.79 24.09 -4.14
CA PRO A 493 19.40 25.34 -3.52
C PRO A 493 19.34 26.47 -4.57
N ASP A 494 18.22 27.19 -4.63
CA ASP A 494 18.04 28.42 -5.42
C ASP A 494 17.47 29.53 -4.53
N GLN A 495 18.30 30.56 -4.29
CA GLN A 495 17.98 31.69 -3.40
C GLN A 495 17.55 31.21 -2.01
N ASP A 496 16.31 31.52 -1.61
CA ASP A 496 15.72 31.17 -0.32
C ASP A 496 14.88 29.87 -0.38
N THR A 497 14.89 29.16 -1.52
CA THR A 497 14.10 27.94 -1.74
C THR A 497 14.97 26.77 -2.20
N THR A 498 14.47 25.55 -2.03
CA THR A 498 15.09 24.35 -2.60
C THR A 498 14.27 23.91 -3.81
N LYS A 499 14.95 23.71 -4.93
CA LYS A 499 14.37 23.13 -6.15
C LYS A 499 14.91 21.73 -6.37
N TYR A 500 14.19 20.92 -7.12
CA TYR A 500 14.58 19.55 -7.41
C TYR A 500 14.89 19.43 -8.89
N LEU A 501 16.11 19.05 -9.22
CA LEU A 501 16.52 18.83 -10.60
C LEU A 501 16.39 17.34 -10.92
N PHE A 502 15.50 17.02 -11.85
CA PHE A 502 15.30 15.68 -12.38
C PHE A 502 15.98 15.58 -13.75
N ILE A 503 16.94 14.68 -13.91
CA ILE A 503 17.69 14.48 -15.16
C ILE A 503 17.37 13.10 -15.72
N THR A 504 16.91 13.03 -16.98
CA THR A 504 16.57 11.78 -17.67
C THR A 504 16.96 11.82 -19.14
N GLU A 505 17.13 10.66 -19.76
CA GLU A 505 17.17 10.56 -21.22
C GLU A 505 15.76 10.58 -21.81
N ALA A 506 15.60 11.12 -23.02
CA ALA A 506 14.32 11.17 -23.73
C ALA A 506 14.00 9.82 -24.37
N LEU A 507 12.75 9.35 -24.24
CA LEU A 507 12.29 8.15 -24.93
C LEU A 507 11.79 8.44 -26.34
N SER A 508 11.25 9.63 -26.56
CA SER A 508 10.68 10.09 -27.83
C SER A 508 10.76 11.61 -27.94
N ASP A 509 10.71 12.13 -29.16
CA ASP A 509 10.74 13.58 -29.42
C ASP A 509 9.49 14.29 -28.87
N ASP A 510 8.33 13.63 -28.89
CA ASP A 510 7.06 14.16 -28.37
C ASP A 510 7.10 14.42 -26.85
N GLU A 511 7.88 13.62 -26.12
CA GLU A 511 8.07 13.77 -24.67
C GLU A 511 8.86 15.04 -24.33
N ILE A 512 9.78 15.45 -25.20
CA ILE A 512 10.65 16.61 -24.96
C ILE A 512 9.80 17.88 -24.90
N GLU A 513 8.90 18.08 -25.86
CA GLU A 513 8.07 19.29 -25.91
C GLU A 513 7.07 19.37 -24.76
N SER A 514 6.52 18.24 -24.33
CA SER A 514 5.51 18.16 -23.25
C SER A 514 6.12 18.22 -21.85
N ASN A 515 7.33 17.68 -21.65
CA ASN A 515 7.89 17.45 -20.32
C ASN A 515 9.17 18.23 -20.01
N ALA A 516 9.96 18.68 -20.99
CA ALA A 516 11.24 19.31 -20.71
C ALA A 516 11.11 20.76 -20.23
N ASP A 517 11.80 21.11 -19.15
CA ASP A 517 11.99 22.50 -18.74
C ASP A 517 13.33 23.05 -19.23
N VAL A 518 14.35 22.19 -19.35
CA VAL A 518 15.69 22.54 -19.87
C VAL A 518 16.33 21.36 -20.60
N LEU A 519 17.06 21.64 -21.68
CA LEU A 519 17.83 20.63 -22.42
C LEU A 519 19.30 20.73 -22.02
N LEU A 520 19.90 19.61 -21.66
CA LEU A 520 21.32 19.50 -21.31
C LEU A 520 22.06 18.78 -22.44
N LEU A 521 22.96 19.50 -23.12
CA LEU A 521 23.83 18.95 -24.15
C LEU A 521 25.21 18.74 -23.55
N VAL A 522 25.62 17.49 -23.40
CA VAL A 522 26.95 17.12 -22.88
C VAL A 522 27.88 16.83 -24.04
N LEU A 523 28.99 17.56 -24.09
CA LEU A 523 30.06 17.36 -25.06
C LEU A 523 31.35 16.94 -24.37
N ASN A 524 32.08 16.03 -24.99
CA ASN A 524 33.46 15.74 -24.63
C ASN A 524 34.39 16.60 -25.50
N PRO A 525 35.18 17.53 -24.91
CA PRO A 525 35.99 18.46 -25.69
C PRO A 525 37.12 17.81 -26.48
N GLU A 526 37.56 16.63 -26.07
CA GLU A 526 38.64 15.87 -26.73
C GLU A 526 38.12 14.93 -27.83
N ASP A 527 36.80 14.81 -27.96
CA ASP A 527 36.14 13.94 -28.92
C ASP A 527 35.41 14.75 -29.99
N GLU A 528 36.04 14.89 -31.16
CA GLU A 528 35.48 15.65 -32.29
C GLU A 528 34.09 15.14 -32.75
N PRO A 529 33.83 13.81 -32.83
CA PRO A 529 32.49 13.27 -33.05
C PRO A 529 31.43 13.75 -32.04
N SER A 530 31.81 13.94 -30.77
CA SER A 530 30.89 14.46 -29.74
C SER A 530 30.42 15.87 -30.07
N LYS A 531 31.32 16.72 -30.58
CA LYS A 531 31.00 18.10 -30.98
C LYS A 531 30.04 18.13 -32.17
N VAL A 532 30.37 17.38 -33.23
CA VAL A 532 29.51 17.30 -34.43
C VAL A 532 28.13 16.77 -34.08
N PHE A 533 28.05 15.77 -33.20
CA PHE A 533 26.78 15.23 -32.73
C PHE A 533 25.92 16.30 -32.04
N VAL A 534 26.50 17.08 -31.12
CA VAL A 534 25.78 18.15 -30.43
C VAL A 534 25.34 19.26 -31.39
N GLU A 535 26.18 19.67 -32.34
CA GLU A 535 25.81 20.68 -33.35
C GLU A 535 24.69 20.21 -34.29
N GLU A 536 24.66 18.93 -34.66
CA GLU A 536 23.58 18.36 -35.48
C GLU A 536 22.29 18.18 -34.69
N LEU A 537 22.39 17.78 -33.42
CA LEU A 537 21.24 17.58 -32.55
C LEU A 537 20.59 18.92 -32.17
N ASP A 538 21.40 19.94 -31.90
CA ASP A 538 20.92 21.28 -31.55
C ASP A 538 20.03 21.91 -32.63
N LYS A 539 20.26 21.56 -33.91
CA LYS A 539 19.43 21.99 -35.05
C LYS A 539 18.08 21.26 -35.13
N LYS A 540 17.95 20.10 -34.48
CA LYS A 540 16.74 19.27 -34.50
C LYS A 540 15.85 19.50 -33.27
N LEU A 541 16.43 19.96 -32.17
CA LEU A 541 15.72 20.17 -30.92
C LEU A 541 14.82 21.42 -30.96
N PRO A 542 13.72 21.46 -30.20
CA PRO A 542 12.81 22.60 -30.18
C PRO A 542 13.48 23.87 -29.65
N ASP A 543 13.34 24.99 -30.39
CA ASP A 543 13.87 26.30 -29.98
C ASP A 543 13.12 26.94 -28.79
N SER A 544 11.93 26.41 -28.47
CA SER A 544 11.09 26.93 -27.38
C SER A 544 11.61 26.55 -25.98
N ILE A 545 12.56 25.62 -25.88
CA ILE A 545 13.07 25.09 -24.61
C ILE A 545 14.50 25.62 -24.40
N PRO A 546 14.81 26.18 -23.22
CA PRO A 546 16.16 26.67 -22.95
C PRO A 546 17.16 25.51 -22.92
N ARG A 547 18.38 25.78 -23.38
CA ARG A 547 19.45 24.79 -23.53
C ARG A 547 20.71 25.21 -22.79
N VAL A 548 21.39 24.23 -22.19
CA VAL A 548 22.67 24.39 -21.51
C VAL A 548 23.66 23.41 -22.12
N VAL A 549 24.78 23.94 -22.59
CA VAL A 549 25.87 23.12 -23.14
C VAL A 549 26.97 22.95 -22.12
N ILE A 550 27.27 21.71 -21.74
CA ILE A 550 28.31 21.39 -20.76
C ILE A 550 29.44 20.64 -21.44
N SER A 551 30.64 21.23 -21.38
CA SER A 551 31.87 20.51 -21.69
C SER A 551 32.29 19.68 -20.48
N TYR A 552 32.25 18.35 -20.63
CA TYR A 552 32.51 17.42 -19.54
C TYR A 552 33.60 16.41 -19.92
N LYS A 553 34.52 16.16 -19.00
CA LYS A 553 35.54 15.10 -19.13
C LYS A 553 35.58 14.26 -17.85
N PRO A 554 35.34 12.95 -17.91
CA PRO A 554 35.60 12.07 -16.79
C PRO A 554 37.12 12.00 -16.51
N LYS A 555 37.57 12.30 -15.28
CA LYS A 555 38.96 11.99 -14.88
C LYS A 555 39.07 10.47 -14.78
N VAL A 556 39.76 9.82 -15.72
CA VAL A 556 40.13 8.40 -15.61
C VAL A 556 41.10 8.27 -14.44
N CYS A 557 40.67 7.63 -13.35
CA CYS A 557 41.56 7.26 -12.27
C CYS A 557 42.60 6.28 -12.82
N LYS A 558 43.84 6.73 -13.03
CA LYS A 558 45.00 5.85 -13.18
C LYS A 558 45.18 5.10 -11.85
N LYS A 559 44.60 3.91 -11.74
CA LYS A 559 45.14 2.86 -10.89
C LYS A 559 45.71 1.79 -11.82
N ASP A 560 46.91 1.34 -11.46
CA ASP A 560 47.68 0.24 -12.05
C ASP A 560 48.65 0.57 -13.21
N VAL A 561 49.57 1.53 -13.00
CA VAL A 561 50.98 1.40 -13.47
C VAL A 561 51.91 2.22 -12.55
N GLU A 562 52.14 1.76 -11.32
CA GLU A 562 53.35 2.13 -10.57
C GLU A 562 53.97 0.84 -10.00
N ASP A 563 54.61 0.09 -10.90
CA ASP A 563 55.70 -0.83 -10.55
C ASP A 563 56.52 -1.11 -11.81
N SER A 564 57.31 -0.14 -12.25
CA SER A 564 58.65 -0.38 -12.81
C SER A 564 59.32 0.93 -13.24
N GLU A 565 60.45 1.17 -12.58
CA GLU A 565 61.65 1.86 -13.05
C GLU A 565 61.81 3.37 -12.87
N LYS A 566 62.77 3.66 -11.99
CA LYS A 566 63.44 4.93 -11.69
C LYS A 566 64.33 5.39 -12.86
N GLY A 567 64.47 6.71 -12.98
CA GLY A 567 65.54 7.43 -13.68
C GLY A 567 64.95 8.43 -14.67
N THR A 568 65.26 9.72 -14.71
CA THR A 568 66.35 10.54 -14.20
C THR A 568 65.87 12.00 -14.20
N THR A 569 66.48 12.83 -13.35
CA THR A 569 66.28 14.27 -13.26
C THR A 569 66.58 15.01 -14.57
N ASP A 570 65.72 15.95 -14.96
CA ASP A 570 66.19 17.24 -15.48
C ASP A 570 65.14 18.35 -15.34
N SER A 571 65.64 19.53 -14.95
CA SER A 571 64.89 20.77 -14.79
C SER A 571 64.66 21.45 -16.13
N SER A 572 63.41 21.83 -16.44
CA SER A 572 63.15 23.09 -17.16
C SER A 572 61.74 23.59 -16.88
N ALA A 573 61.65 24.84 -16.46
CA ALA A 573 60.44 25.64 -16.58
C ALA A 573 60.19 25.92 -18.06
N LEU A 574 58.92 25.88 -18.50
CA LEU A 574 58.34 26.66 -19.61
C LEU A 574 56.85 26.27 -19.77
N VAL A 575 55.97 27.26 -19.71
CA VAL A 575 54.54 27.19 -20.08
C VAL A 575 54.42 26.83 -21.57
N PRO A 576 53.34 26.14 -21.98
CA PRO A 576 52.48 26.75 -22.98
C PRO A 576 50.98 26.59 -22.66
N ASP A 577 50.24 27.69 -22.77
CA ASP A 577 48.81 27.71 -23.07
C ASP A 577 48.50 26.75 -24.23
N GLU A 578 47.58 25.80 -24.05
CA GLU A 578 47.18 24.88 -25.11
C GLU A 578 46.16 25.51 -26.08
N PRO A 579 46.30 25.31 -27.40
CA PRO A 579 45.33 25.73 -28.42
C PRO A 579 43.98 24.99 -28.36
N SER A 580 43.87 23.93 -27.56
CA SER A 580 42.65 23.15 -27.32
C SER A 580 41.59 23.94 -26.54
N ASP A 581 42.02 24.75 -25.58
CA ASP A 581 41.12 25.46 -24.65
C ASP A 581 40.43 26.66 -25.32
N PHE A 582 41.13 27.32 -26.25
CA PHE A 582 40.59 28.41 -27.08
C PHE A 582 39.51 27.94 -28.06
N ALA A 583 39.67 26.76 -28.66
CA ALA A 583 38.69 26.19 -29.59
C ALA A 583 37.40 25.80 -28.85
N ILE A 584 37.52 25.27 -27.64
CA ILE A 584 36.38 24.95 -26.78
C ILE A 584 35.69 26.24 -26.31
N ASP A 585 36.44 27.27 -25.90
CA ASP A 585 35.85 28.56 -25.54
C ASP A 585 35.15 29.25 -26.72
N ALA A 586 35.67 29.10 -27.94
CA ALA A 586 35.03 29.60 -29.14
C ALA A 586 33.72 28.86 -29.46
N LEU A 587 33.68 27.54 -29.24
CA LEU A 587 32.49 26.70 -29.40
C LEU A 587 31.43 27.03 -28.34
N LEU A 588 31.82 27.09 -27.07
CA LEU A 588 30.91 27.39 -25.95
C LEU A 588 30.32 28.80 -26.04
N LYS A 589 31.04 29.77 -26.62
CA LYS A 589 30.53 31.12 -26.91
C LYS A 589 29.41 31.17 -27.97
N GLN A 590 29.21 30.11 -28.75
CA GLN A 590 28.10 30.02 -29.70
C GLN A 590 26.76 29.78 -29.00
N TYR A 591 26.79 29.28 -27.76
CA TYR A 591 25.62 28.97 -26.97
C TYR A 591 25.36 30.06 -25.92
N SER A 592 24.09 30.39 -25.71
CA SER A 592 23.67 31.43 -24.77
C SER A 592 23.98 31.09 -23.31
N THR A 593 23.98 29.79 -22.96
CA THR A 593 24.41 29.28 -21.66
C THR A 593 25.33 28.08 -21.87
N SER A 594 26.58 28.19 -21.43
CA SER A 594 27.58 27.15 -21.55
C SER A 594 28.53 27.11 -20.36
N LEU A 595 28.99 25.91 -19.98
CA LEU A 595 29.86 25.71 -18.81
C LEU A 595 30.96 24.68 -19.11
N LYS A 596 32.17 24.96 -18.64
CA LYS A 596 33.28 23.99 -18.55
C LYS A 596 33.21 23.29 -17.20
N CYS A 597 33.03 21.97 -17.19
CA CYS A 597 32.88 21.18 -15.97
C CYS A 597 33.87 20.01 -15.97
N PHE A 598 35.11 20.26 -15.53
CA PHE A 598 36.18 19.25 -15.52
C PHE A 598 36.38 18.54 -14.18
N GLU A 599 35.67 18.99 -13.14
CA GLU A 599 35.80 18.44 -11.79
C GLU A 599 34.45 17.91 -11.27
N PRO A 600 34.43 16.79 -10.53
CA PRO A 600 33.18 16.20 -10.03
C PRO A 600 32.32 17.14 -9.17
N HIS A 601 32.96 18.05 -8.43
CA HIS A 601 32.24 19.03 -7.60
C HIS A 601 31.58 20.14 -8.42
N CYS A 602 32.09 20.46 -9.61
CA CYS A 602 31.46 21.40 -10.54
C CYS A 602 30.11 20.87 -11.04
N VAL A 603 29.92 19.55 -11.11
CA VAL A 603 28.65 18.92 -11.54
C VAL A 603 27.52 19.23 -10.54
N LYS A 604 27.75 18.97 -9.24
CA LYS A 604 26.75 19.20 -8.19
C LYS A 604 26.58 20.67 -7.80
N GLY A 605 27.66 21.45 -7.89
CA GLY A 605 27.66 22.85 -7.47
C GLY A 605 27.24 23.81 -8.57
N GLU A 606 28.01 23.86 -9.64
CA GLU A 606 27.89 24.89 -10.68
C GLU A 606 26.90 24.47 -11.77
N ALA A 607 27.07 23.27 -12.35
CA ALA A 607 26.21 22.79 -13.42
C ALA A 607 24.74 22.66 -12.98
N ALA A 608 24.48 22.07 -11.81
CA ALA A 608 23.12 21.95 -11.28
C ALA A 608 22.47 23.33 -11.04
N ARG A 609 23.20 24.30 -10.48
CA ARG A 609 22.69 25.67 -10.28
C ARG A 609 22.45 26.40 -11.60
N VAL A 610 23.32 26.21 -12.60
CA VAL A 610 23.13 26.76 -13.95
C VAL A 610 21.88 26.18 -14.58
N LEU A 611 21.69 24.85 -14.54
CA LEU A 611 20.49 24.21 -15.10
C LEU A 611 19.20 24.74 -14.44
N VAL A 612 19.18 24.84 -13.11
CA VAL A 612 18.04 25.39 -12.37
C VAL A 612 17.81 26.87 -12.70
N ALA A 613 18.87 27.69 -12.70
CA ALA A 613 18.76 29.11 -13.02
C ALA A 613 18.28 29.35 -14.45
N THR A 614 18.79 28.58 -15.42
CA THR A 614 18.40 28.66 -16.84
C THR A 614 16.95 28.22 -17.05
N ALA A 615 16.49 27.18 -16.36
CA ALA A 615 15.09 26.79 -16.40
C ALA A 615 14.18 27.87 -15.80
N LEU A 616 14.51 28.40 -14.62
CA LEU A 616 13.67 29.38 -13.93
C LEU A 616 13.67 30.77 -14.56
N ARG A 617 14.76 31.15 -15.23
CA ARG A 617 14.99 32.49 -15.80
C ARG A 617 15.44 32.37 -17.26
N PRO A 618 14.58 31.84 -18.15
CA PRO A 618 14.95 31.69 -19.55
C PRO A 618 15.22 33.06 -20.18
N TYR A 619 16.34 33.15 -20.90
CA TYR A 619 16.78 34.38 -21.54
C TYR A 619 15.72 34.89 -22.52
N VAL A 620 15.29 36.15 -22.39
CA VAL A 620 14.42 36.80 -23.38
C VAL A 620 15.23 36.95 -24.67
N SER A 621 14.90 36.19 -25.71
CA SER A 621 15.39 36.45 -27.06
C SER A 621 14.91 37.84 -27.45
N TYR A 622 15.81 38.83 -27.47
CA TYR A 622 15.55 40.04 -28.24
C TYR A 622 15.52 39.61 -29.70
N ALA A 623 14.31 39.59 -30.26
CA ALA A 623 14.12 39.57 -31.71
C ALA A 623 14.96 40.72 -32.29
N VAL A 624 16.06 40.37 -32.97
CA VAL A 624 16.76 41.30 -33.83
C VAL A 624 15.84 41.50 -35.04
N PHE A 625 15.25 42.69 -35.11
CA PHE A 625 14.39 43.16 -36.20
C PHE A 625 15.08 43.10 -37.57
#